data_AF-A0AAN9A459-F1
#
_entry.id   AF-A0AAN9A459-F1
#
_cell.length_a   1.000
_cell.length_b   1.000
_cell.length_c   1.000
_cell.angle_alpha   90.00
_cell.angle_beta   90.00
_cell.angle_gamma   90.00
#
_symmetry.space_group_name_H-M   'P 1'
#
loop_
_entity.id
_entity.type
_entity.pdbx_description
1 polymer ?
#
loop_
_entity_poly.entity_id
_entity_poly.type
_entity_poly.pdbx_seq_one_letter_code
_entity_poly.pdbx_strand_id
1 'polypeptide(L)'
;VSDEKPKKAKDVLSLQQKLKVLDQLNMMSTSEVVQILARQESNIRSIKHRDKEIRSTANFSPAVSKVSRACGKVLLETNRMDS
;
A
#
# COMPACT_ATOMS: atom_id res chain seq x y z
N VAL A 1 -28.07 -28.27 -13.67
CA VAL A 1 -26.99 -27.34 -14.07
C VAL A 1 -26.97 -26.21 -13.06
N SER A 2 -26.09 -26.31 -12.06
CA SER A 2 -25.94 -25.25 -11.06
C SER A 2 -24.89 -24.28 -11.59
N ASP A 3 -25.36 -23.20 -12.19
CA ASP A 3 -24.55 -22.10 -12.72
C ASP A 3 -24.01 -21.27 -11.54
N GLU A 4 -23.08 -21.84 -10.78
CA GLU A 4 -22.39 -21.13 -9.71
C GLU A 4 -21.33 -20.23 -10.35
N LYS A 5 -21.77 -19.05 -10.82
CA LYS A 5 -20.86 -17.99 -11.27
C LYS A 5 -19.77 -17.81 -10.22
N PRO A 6 -18.48 -17.96 -10.56
CA PRO A 6 -17.41 -17.70 -9.62
C PRO A 6 -17.54 -16.26 -9.17
N LYS A 7 -17.78 -16.06 -7.86
CA LYS A 7 -17.75 -14.74 -7.22
C LYS A 7 -16.37 -14.19 -7.48
N LYS A 8 -16.23 -13.36 -8.54
CA LYS A 8 -14.97 -12.71 -8.91
C LYS A 8 -14.40 -12.12 -7.64
N ALA A 9 -13.28 -12.68 -7.16
CA ALA A 9 -12.61 -12.18 -5.98
C ALA A 9 -12.46 -10.68 -6.20
N LYS A 10 -13.05 -9.87 -5.30
CA LYS A 10 -12.90 -8.43 -5.37
C LYS A 10 -11.40 -8.20 -5.27
N ASP A 11 -10.81 -7.74 -6.35
CA ASP A 11 -9.39 -7.38 -6.40
C ASP A 11 -9.23 -6.10 -5.55
N VAL A 12 -9.14 -6.31 -4.24
CA VAL A 12 -9.04 -5.25 -3.25
C VAL A 12 -7.60 -4.77 -3.25
N LEU A 13 -7.40 -3.54 -3.73
CA LEU A 13 -6.07 -2.92 -3.74
C LEU A 13 -5.51 -2.82 -2.33
N SER A 14 -4.24 -3.20 -2.19
CA SER A 14 -3.49 -3.01 -0.96
C SER A 14 -3.28 -1.54 -0.65
N LEU A 15 -2.94 -1.21 0.60
CA LEU A 15 -2.67 0.17 1.01
C LEU A 15 -1.56 0.82 0.15
N GLN A 16 -0.50 0.07 -0.14
CA GLN A 16 0.61 0.51 -0.98
C GLN A 16 0.17 0.79 -2.43
N GLN A 17 -0.68 -0.07 -3.00
CA GLN A 17 -1.21 0.16 -4.35
C GLN A 17 -2.11 1.39 -4.39
N LYS A 18 -2.92 1.63 -3.35
CA LYS A 18 -3.76 2.83 -3.24
C LYS A 18 -2.91 4.11 -3.14
N LEU A 19 -1.82 4.09 -2.38
CA LEU A 19 -0.88 5.21 -2.32
C LEU A 19 -0.24 5.48 -3.68
N LYS A 20 0.18 4.44 -4.41
CA LYS A 20 0.73 4.59 -5.76
C LYS A 20 -0.27 5.23 -6.72
N VAL A 21 -1.56 4.88 -6.63
CA VAL A 21 -2.61 5.53 -7.41
C VAL A 21 -2.73 7.01 -7.05
N LEU A 22 -2.70 7.35 -5.76
CA LEU A 22 -2.77 8.73 -5.29
C LEU A 22 -1.56 9.56 -5.75
N ASP A 23 -0.36 8.98 -5.73
CA ASP A 23 0.85 9.65 -6.18
C ASP A 23 0.84 9.86 -7.71
N GLN A 24 0.33 8.89 -8.47
CA GLN A 24 0.10 9.08 -9.92
C GLN A 24 -0.93 10.18 -10.19
N LEU A 25 -2.05 10.22 -9.46
CA LEU A 25 -3.08 11.25 -9.60
C LEU A 25 -2.59 12.67 -9.28
N ASN A 26 -1.45 12.83 -8.61
CA ASN A 26 -0.80 14.13 -8.41
C ASN A 26 0.01 14.59 -9.63
N MET A 27 0.42 13.66 -10.51
CA MET A 27 1.26 13.95 -11.68
C MET A 27 0.48 13.96 -12.99
N MET A 28 -0.67 13.27 -13.05
CA MET A 28 -1.44 13.06 -14.29
C MET A 28 -2.95 12.98 -14.02
N SER A 29 -3.73 13.03 -15.09
CA SER A 29 -5.19 13.00 -15.01
C SER A 29 -5.75 11.63 -14.64
N THR A 30 -6.99 11.59 -14.13
CA THR A 30 -7.67 10.32 -13.78
C THR A 30 -7.82 9.40 -14.99
N SER A 31 -8.05 9.95 -16.19
CA SER A 31 -8.14 9.17 -17.43
C SER A 31 -6.82 8.47 -17.76
N GLU A 32 -5.69 9.16 -17.62
CA GLU A 32 -4.37 8.58 -17.86
C GLU A 32 -4.05 7.48 -16.83
N VAL A 33 -4.34 7.72 -15.55
CA VAL A 33 -4.16 6.69 -14.50
C VAL A 33 -5.01 5.44 -14.78
N VAL A 34 -6.24 5.63 -15.25
CA VAL A 34 -7.14 4.53 -15.64
C VAL A 34 -6.56 3.71 -16.78
N GLN A 35 -6.01 4.36 -17.81
CA GLN A 35 -5.37 3.70 -18.94
C GLN A 35 -4.12 2.91 -18.51
N ILE A 36 -3.27 3.51 -17.67
CA ILE A 36 -2.01 2.89 -17.22
C ILE A 36 -2.26 1.70 -16.29
N LEU A 37 -3.20 1.83 -15.35
CA LEU A 37 -3.46 0.79 -14.36
C LEU A 37 -4.48 -0.25 -14.83
N ALA A 38 -5.10 -0.06 -16.01
CA ALA A 38 -6.20 -0.87 -16.53
C ALA A 38 -7.30 -1.13 -15.49
N ARG A 39 -7.65 -0.10 -14.71
CA ARG A 39 -8.65 -0.18 -13.62
C ARG A 39 -9.90 0.62 -13.98
N GLN A 40 -11.00 0.27 -13.32
CA GLN A 40 -12.23 1.05 -13.45
C GLN A 40 -12.05 2.45 -12.86
N GLU A 41 -12.52 3.45 -13.59
CA GLU A 41 -12.47 4.85 -13.19
C GLU A 41 -13.19 5.11 -11.85
N SER A 42 -14.30 4.39 -11.60
CA SER A 42 -15.01 4.41 -10.32
C SER A 42 -14.12 4.08 -9.13
N ASN A 43 -13.26 3.05 -9.26
CA ASN A 43 -12.32 2.67 -8.22
C ASN A 43 -11.25 3.75 -8.03
N ILE A 44 -10.69 4.30 -9.10
CA ILE A 44 -9.69 5.38 -9.04
C ILE A 44 -10.27 6.63 -8.36
N ARG A 45 -11.49 7.02 -8.71
CA ARG A 45 -12.20 8.14 -8.05
C ARG A 45 -12.48 7.86 -6.57
N SER A 46 -12.88 6.63 -6.23
CA SER A 46 -13.10 6.23 -4.83
C SER A 46 -11.81 6.30 -4.00
N ILE A 47 -10.68 5.89 -4.58
CA ILE A 47 -9.36 6.02 -3.93
C ILE A 47 -9.03 7.50 -3.72
N LYS A 48 -9.19 8.34 -4.74
CA LYS A 48 -8.96 9.80 -4.64
C LYS A 48 -9.80 10.45 -3.55
N HIS A 49 -11.08 10.07 -3.45
CA HIS A 49 -11.97 10.59 -2.40
C HIS A 49 -11.49 10.21 -0.99
N ARG A 50 -10.86 9.05 -0.83
CA ARG A 50 -10.34 8.54 0.44
C ARG A 50 -8.85 8.86 0.66
N ASP A 51 -8.29 9.82 -0.07
CA ASP A 51 -6.86 10.18 0.00
C ASP A 51 -6.39 10.43 1.45
N LYS A 52 -7.10 11.30 2.18
CA LYS A 52 -6.78 11.61 3.58
C LYS A 52 -6.80 10.37 4.47
N GLU A 53 -7.83 9.54 4.38
CA GLU A 53 -7.94 8.29 5.15
C GLU A 53 -6.80 7.31 4.83
N ILE A 54 -6.48 7.17 3.55
CA ILE A 54 -5.43 6.26 3.06
C ILE A 54 -4.05 6.72 3.54
N ARG A 55 -3.74 8.02 3.40
CA ARG A 55 -2.47 8.60 3.87
C ARG A 55 -2.37 8.58 5.40
N SER A 56 -3.45 8.85 6.12
CA SER A 56 -3.49 8.67 7.57
C SER A 56 -3.21 7.22 7.96
N THR A 57 -3.87 6.24 7.34
CA THR A 57 -3.63 4.81 7.62
C THR A 57 -2.17 4.41 7.35
N ALA A 58 -1.54 4.99 6.32
CA ALA A 58 -0.13 4.77 6.02
C ALA A 58 0.81 5.37 7.08
N ASN A 59 0.52 6.59 7.54
CA ASN A 59 1.30 7.27 8.57
C ASN A 59 1.14 6.62 9.95
N PHE A 60 -0.01 6.01 10.22
CA PHE A 60 -0.30 5.30 11.47
C PHE A 60 0.29 3.89 11.54
N SER A 61 0.94 3.38 10.48
CA SER A 61 1.65 2.10 10.55
C SER A 61 3.06 2.30 11.10
N PRO A 62 3.34 2.00 12.39
CA PRO A 62 4.65 2.27 13.00
C PRO A 62 5.66 1.15 12.66
N ALA A 63 5.38 0.26 11.70
CA ALA A 63 6.05 -1.04 11.58
C ALA A 63 6.75 -1.32 10.25
N VAL A 64 7.14 -0.31 9.47
CA VAL A 64 8.04 -0.52 8.31
C VAL A 64 9.03 0.63 8.11
N SER A 65 9.61 1.12 9.21
CA SER A 65 10.89 1.84 9.15
C SER A 65 11.98 0.95 9.74
N LYS A 66 13.12 0.89 9.02
CA LYS A 66 14.27 -0.03 9.12
C LYS A 66 14.06 -1.26 8.21
N VAL A 67 14.77 -1.42 7.10
CA VAL A 67 16.23 -1.47 7.02
C VAL A 67 16.70 -0.94 5.66
N SER A 68 17.52 0.11 5.67
CA SER A 68 18.50 0.37 4.61
C SER A 68 19.82 0.74 5.26
N ARG A 69 20.88 0.03 4.87
CA ARG A 69 22.30 0.27 5.13
C ARG A 69 22.79 0.26 6.58
N ALA A 70 23.37 -0.87 6.97
CA ALA A 70 24.66 -0.87 7.65
C ALA A 70 25.44 -2.12 7.24
N CYS A 71 26.69 -1.90 6.82
CA CYS A 71 27.74 -2.91 6.69
C CYS A 71 27.66 -3.89 7.87
N GLY A 72 27.58 -5.18 7.58
CA GLY A 72 27.60 -6.23 8.60
C GLY A 72 28.92 -6.19 9.37
N LYS A 73 28.91 -5.55 10.53
CA LYS A 73 29.79 -5.89 11.64
C LYS A 73 28.92 -6.21 12.85
N VAL A 74 28.72 -7.51 12.99
CA VAL A 74 28.70 -8.31 14.22
C VAL A 74 28.04 -7.68 15.45
N LEU A 75 26.86 -8.22 15.76
CA LEU A 75 26.18 -8.25 17.05
C LEU A 75 27.01 -9.06 18.07
N LEU A 76 27.05 -8.61 19.32
CA LEU A 76 27.11 -9.35 20.61
C LEU A 76 27.77 -8.41 21.63
N GLU A 77 27.41 -8.31 22.91
CA GLU A 77 26.36 -8.85 23.77
C GLU A 77 26.64 -8.14 25.11
N THR A 78 25.63 -7.58 25.78
CA THR A 78 25.78 -7.20 27.20
C THR A 78 24.55 -7.67 27.96
N ASN A 79 24.57 -8.97 28.30
CA ASN A 79 23.75 -9.45 29.40
C ASN A 79 24.41 -9.00 30.70
N ARG A 80 23.79 -7.98 31.30
CA ARG A 80 24.02 -7.57 32.67
C ARG A 80 23.05 -8.37 33.54
N MET A 81 23.55 -9.29 34.37
CA MET A 81 22.96 -9.71 35.66
C MET A 81 23.71 -10.92 36.24
N ASP A 82 24.41 -10.70 37.36
CA ASP A 82 24.33 -11.48 38.61
C ASP A 82 25.06 -10.63 39.68
N SER A 83 24.31 -10.06 40.64
CA SER A 83 24.20 -10.49 42.05
C SER A 83 25.48 -10.28 42.86
#